data_AF-A0A2S0MH01-F1
#
_entry.id   AF-A0A2S0MH01-F1
#
_cell.length_a   1.000
_cell.length_b   1.000
_cell.length_c   1.000
_cell.angle_alpha   90.00
_cell.angle_beta   90.00
_cell.angle_gamma   90.00
#
_symmetry.space_group_name_H-M   'P 1'
#
loop_
_entity.id
_entity.type
_entity.pdbx_description
1 polymer ?
#
loop_
_entity_poly.entity_id
_entity_poly.type
_entity_poly.pdbx_seq_one_letter_code
_entity_poly.pdbx_strand_id
1 'polypeptide(L)'
;MNNFIHRITLIAAGAALAMGLAACNKNDDRTAGQKLDSAIAKTDAAADEAKAKAAAAADDAKAAADRAGADVRAGASDLAASASAAASAVGDALDDASITASVKAGLAKDPDLSALKIDVDTKNGTVTLQGPAPTAAAKDRAAAIARDTKGVTGVANLLKVG
;
A
#
# COMPACT_ATOMS: atom_id res chain seq x y z
N MET A 1 -5.93 14.57 16.90
CA MET A 1 -5.54 14.11 18.25
C MET A 1 -6.54 13.05 18.67
N ASN A 2 -6.09 11.95 19.30
CA ASN A 2 -6.92 10.91 19.92
C ASN A 2 -7.27 9.66 19.09
N ASN A 3 -6.25 8.86 18.71
CA ASN A 3 -6.44 7.47 18.25
C ASN A 3 -5.43 6.48 18.88
N PHE A 4 -4.86 6.83 20.05
CA PHE A 4 -3.78 6.06 20.69
C PHE A 4 -4.21 5.25 21.92
N ILE A 5 -5.46 5.38 22.38
CA ILE A 5 -5.88 4.89 23.70
C ILE A 5 -6.58 3.51 23.66
N HIS A 6 -6.97 2.99 22.48
CA HIS A 6 -7.77 1.75 22.39
C HIS A 6 -6.97 0.45 22.22
N ARG A 7 -5.62 0.49 22.11
CA ARG A 7 -4.81 -0.73 21.87
C ARG A 7 -4.24 -1.37 23.15
N ILE A 8 -4.54 -0.84 24.33
CA ILE A 8 -3.90 -1.26 25.61
C ILE A 8 -4.79 -2.16 26.48
N THR A 9 -6.06 -2.36 26.15
CA THR A 9 -6.98 -3.09 27.03
C THR A 9 -7.51 -4.35 26.36
N LEU A 10 -6.70 -5.43 26.32
CA LEU A 10 -7.21 -6.81 26.16
C LEU A 10 -6.11 -7.88 26.38
N ILE A 11 -5.25 -7.68 27.39
CA ILE A 11 -4.48 -8.79 27.99
C ILE A 11 -4.84 -8.82 29.48
N ALA A 12 -6.04 -9.30 29.77
CA ALA A 12 -6.48 -9.58 31.13
C ALA A 12 -7.41 -10.80 31.12
N ALA A 13 -6.89 -11.96 30.73
CA ALA A 13 -7.53 -13.23 31.01
C ALA A 13 -6.42 -14.27 31.24
N GLY A 14 -6.00 -14.42 32.50
CA GLY A 14 -4.97 -15.40 32.85
C GLY A 14 -4.43 -15.32 34.28
N ALA A 15 -4.90 -14.38 35.11
CA ALA A 15 -4.60 -14.37 36.53
C ALA A 15 -5.82 -13.91 37.34
N ALA A 16 -6.91 -14.69 37.31
CA ALA A 16 -7.79 -14.76 38.47
C ALA A 16 -7.21 -15.88 39.35
N LEU A 17 -6.18 -15.56 40.13
CA LEU A 17 -6.33 -15.36 41.56
C LEU A 17 -6.95 -16.59 42.23
N ALA A 18 -6.06 -17.44 42.73
CA ALA A 18 -6.26 -18.14 43.98
C ALA A 18 -6.53 -17.12 45.10
N MET A 19 -7.75 -16.59 45.15
CA MET A 19 -8.23 -15.82 46.30
C MET A 19 -9.68 -16.19 46.58
N GLY A 20 -9.89 -16.81 47.74
CA GLY A 20 -11.16 -16.70 48.44
C GLY A 20 -12.09 -17.90 48.34
N LEU A 21 -11.70 -19.05 48.89
CA LEU A 21 -12.65 -19.83 49.68
C LEU A 21 -12.20 -19.99 51.14
N ALA A 22 -11.61 -18.93 51.68
CA ALA A 22 -11.57 -18.70 53.12
C ALA A 22 -12.76 -17.80 53.48
N ALA A 23 -13.97 -18.35 53.51
CA ALA A 23 -15.08 -17.93 54.36
C ALA A 23 -16.37 -18.66 53.98
N CYS A 24 -16.63 -19.80 54.65
CA CYS A 24 -17.97 -20.18 55.08
C CYS A 24 -17.81 -21.03 56.34
N ASN A 25 -17.72 -20.37 57.50
CA ASN A 25 -18.06 -21.00 58.76
C ASN A 25 -19.59 -21.03 58.88
N LYS A 26 -20.19 -22.22 58.76
CA LYS A 26 -21.52 -22.51 59.30
C LYS A 26 -21.61 -24.01 59.54
N ASN A 27 -22.04 -24.40 60.73
CA ASN A 27 -22.33 -25.79 61.09
C ASN A 27 -23.14 -26.43 59.96
N ASP A 28 -22.53 -27.41 59.30
CA ASP A 28 -23.03 -28.06 58.11
C ASP A 28 -23.29 -29.53 58.48
N ASP A 29 -24.51 -29.82 58.94
CA ASP A 29 -25.00 -31.15 59.38
C ASP A 29 -25.20 -32.13 58.20
N ARG A 30 -24.36 -32.00 57.18
CA ARG A 30 -24.35 -32.84 55.99
C ARG A 30 -23.50 -34.07 56.24
N THR A 31 -24.05 -35.24 55.91
CA THR A 31 -23.32 -36.50 55.98
C THR A 31 -22.12 -36.47 55.03
N ALA A 32 -21.09 -37.28 55.30
CA ALA A 32 -19.87 -37.30 54.49
C ALA A 32 -20.14 -37.47 52.97
N GLY A 33 -21.20 -38.20 52.61
CA GLY A 33 -21.63 -38.40 51.21
C GLY A 33 -22.06 -37.10 50.52
N GLN A 34 -22.89 -36.27 51.18
CA GLN A 34 -23.39 -35.01 50.59
C GLN A 34 -22.29 -33.95 50.33
N LYS A 35 -21.20 -34.00 51.10
CA LYS A 35 -20.03 -33.12 50.90
C LYS A 35 -19.20 -33.58 49.71
N LEU A 36 -19.04 -34.89 49.54
CA LEU A 36 -18.36 -35.48 48.39
C LEU A 36 -19.12 -35.18 47.08
N ASP A 37 -20.44 -35.36 47.07
CA ASP A 37 -21.26 -35.10 45.88
C ASP A 37 -21.24 -33.61 45.47
N SER A 38 -21.27 -32.69 46.45
CA SER A 38 -21.17 -31.25 46.19
C SER A 38 -19.79 -30.82 45.68
N ALA A 39 -18.72 -31.50 46.13
CA ALA A 39 -17.37 -31.25 45.64
C ALA A 39 -17.23 -31.73 44.19
N ILE A 40 -17.73 -32.93 43.87
CA ILE A 40 -17.74 -33.47 42.51
C ILE A 40 -18.53 -32.57 41.57
N ALA A 41 -19.75 -32.15 41.94
CA ALA A 41 -20.57 -31.25 41.12
C ALA A 41 -19.91 -29.89 40.86
N LYS A 42 -19.21 -29.33 41.85
CA LYS A 42 -18.43 -28.10 41.67
C LYS A 42 -17.20 -28.31 40.80
N THR A 43 -16.57 -29.48 40.89
CA THR A 43 -15.45 -29.86 40.02
C THR A 43 -15.90 -30.03 38.58
N ASP A 44 -17.05 -30.67 38.34
CA ASP A 44 -17.63 -30.82 36.99
C ASP A 44 -18.02 -29.47 36.39
N ALA A 45 -18.70 -28.61 37.16
CA ALA A 45 -19.06 -27.27 36.71
C ALA A 45 -17.83 -26.40 36.42
N ALA A 46 -16.79 -26.47 37.26
CA ALA A 46 -15.53 -25.77 37.02
C ALA A 46 -14.78 -26.34 35.81
N ALA A 47 -14.85 -27.65 35.57
CA ALA A 47 -14.25 -28.28 34.40
C ALA A 47 -14.95 -27.88 33.09
N ASP A 48 -16.29 -27.83 33.08
CA ASP A 48 -17.08 -27.38 31.94
C ASP A 48 -16.86 -25.90 31.64
N GLU A 49 -16.81 -25.06 32.68
CA GLU A 49 -16.49 -23.64 32.52
C GLU A 49 -15.06 -23.43 32.01
N ALA A 50 -14.09 -24.20 32.53
CA ALA A 50 -12.71 -24.16 32.05
C ALA A 50 -12.61 -24.60 30.58
N LYS A 51 -13.35 -25.64 30.18
CA LYS A 51 -13.42 -26.11 28.79
C LYS A 51 -14.04 -25.06 27.87
N ALA A 52 -15.13 -24.42 28.29
CA ALA A 52 -15.79 -23.37 27.52
C ALA A 52 -14.89 -22.15 27.33
N LYS A 53 -14.20 -21.70 28.38
CA LYS A 53 -13.23 -20.59 28.31
C LYS A 53 -12.01 -20.95 27.46
N ALA A 54 -11.52 -22.19 27.54
CA ALA A 54 -10.41 -22.65 26.71
C ALA A 54 -10.79 -22.70 25.22
N ALA A 55 -12.00 -23.15 24.89
CA ALA A 55 -12.50 -23.14 23.51
C ALA A 55 -12.63 -21.70 22.98
N ALA A 56 -13.23 -20.79 23.75
CA ALA A 56 -13.36 -19.39 23.38
C ALA A 56 -11.99 -18.71 23.14
N ALA A 57 -11.02 -18.96 24.02
CA ALA A 57 -9.66 -18.42 23.85
C ALA A 57 -8.96 -18.98 22.61
N ALA A 58 -9.21 -20.23 22.24
CA ALA A 58 -8.65 -20.82 21.03
C ALA A 58 -9.27 -20.24 19.75
N ASP A 59 -10.59 -20.00 19.74
CA ASP A 59 -11.29 -19.36 18.63
C ASP A 59 -10.84 -17.91 18.42
N ASP A 60 -10.67 -17.16 19.50
CA ASP A 60 -10.14 -15.78 19.46
C ASP A 60 -8.70 -15.74 18.95
N ALA A 61 -7.85 -16.69 19.38
CA ALA A 61 -6.47 -16.82 18.90
C ALA A 61 -6.42 -17.13 17.40
N LYS A 62 -7.30 -18.01 16.91
CA LYS A 62 -7.41 -18.32 15.47
C LYS A 62 -7.85 -17.09 14.68
N ALA A 63 -8.87 -16.38 15.13
CA ALA A 63 -9.37 -15.17 14.48
C ALA A 63 -8.30 -14.05 14.45
N ALA A 64 -7.47 -13.93 15.49
CA ALA A 64 -6.36 -12.98 15.51
C ALA A 64 -5.26 -13.36 14.50
N ALA A 65 -4.91 -14.64 14.38
CA ALA A 65 -3.94 -15.13 13.40
C ALA A 65 -4.39 -14.92 11.96
N ASP A 66 -5.66 -15.18 11.65
CA ASP A 66 -6.24 -15.00 10.32
C ASP A 66 -6.22 -13.51 9.89
N ARG A 67 -6.57 -12.60 10.81
CA ARG A 67 -6.50 -11.15 10.55
C ARG A 67 -5.07 -10.67 10.31
N ALA A 68 -4.12 -11.11 11.14
CA ALA A 68 -2.71 -10.78 10.95
C ALA A 68 -2.19 -11.26 9.58
N GLY A 69 -2.60 -12.45 9.14
CA GLY A 69 -2.26 -12.96 7.81
C GLY A 69 -2.86 -12.13 6.67
N ALA A 70 -4.10 -11.65 6.83
CA ALA A 70 -4.75 -10.79 5.84
C ALA A 70 -4.05 -9.43 5.69
N ASP A 71 -3.71 -8.78 6.80
CA ASP A 71 -3.04 -7.46 6.79
C ASP A 71 -1.65 -7.52 6.14
N VAL A 72 -0.89 -8.58 6.41
CA VAL A 72 0.43 -8.80 5.79
C VAL A 72 0.30 -8.97 4.27
N ARG A 73 -0.69 -9.74 3.79
CA ARG A 73 -0.92 -9.95 2.35
C ARG A 73 -1.37 -8.67 1.66
N ALA A 74 -2.24 -7.90 2.30
CA ALA A 74 -2.68 -6.60 1.79
C ALA A 74 -1.47 -5.65 1.65
N GLY A 75 -0.68 -5.50 2.72
CA GLY A 75 0.52 -4.65 2.69
C GLY A 75 1.56 -5.08 1.64
N ALA A 76 1.77 -6.38 1.46
CA ALA A 76 2.67 -6.89 0.42
C ALA A 76 2.18 -6.58 -1.01
N SER A 77 0.86 -6.65 -1.24
CA SER A 77 0.25 -6.36 -2.55
C SER A 77 0.33 -4.87 -2.89
N ASP A 78 0.07 -4.00 -1.90
CA ASP A 78 0.16 -2.55 -2.07
C ASP A 78 1.60 -2.08 -2.38
N LEU A 79 2.59 -2.68 -1.70
CA LEU A 79 4.00 -2.44 -1.97
C LEU A 79 4.39 -2.89 -3.39
N ALA A 80 3.93 -4.08 -3.82
CA ALA A 80 4.20 -4.57 -5.16
C ALA A 80 3.58 -3.68 -6.25
N ALA A 81 2.34 -3.23 -6.06
CA ALA A 81 1.66 -2.31 -6.97
C ALA A 81 2.40 -0.95 -7.05
N SER A 82 2.81 -0.41 -5.90
CA SER A 82 3.55 0.85 -5.82
C SER A 82 4.93 0.74 -6.48
N ALA A 83 5.66 -0.35 -6.24
CA ALA A 83 6.95 -0.60 -6.87
C ALA A 83 6.84 -0.74 -8.40
N SER A 84 5.81 -1.44 -8.88
CA SER A 84 5.54 -1.55 -10.33
C SER A 84 5.24 -0.20 -10.95
N ALA A 85 4.38 0.61 -10.32
CA ALA A 85 4.05 1.94 -10.83
C ALA A 85 5.27 2.86 -10.90
N ALA A 86 6.14 2.83 -9.87
CA ALA A 86 7.38 3.58 -9.86
C ALA A 86 8.34 3.12 -10.97
N ALA A 87 8.47 1.80 -11.17
CA ALA A 87 9.30 1.25 -12.24
C ALA A 87 8.81 1.66 -13.62
N SER A 88 7.49 1.61 -13.87
CA SER A 88 6.89 2.08 -15.13
C SER A 88 7.14 3.58 -15.35
N ALA A 89 6.95 4.41 -14.32
CA ALA A 89 7.20 5.85 -14.44
C ALA A 89 8.67 6.18 -14.77
N VAL A 90 9.62 5.41 -14.21
CA VAL A 90 11.03 5.52 -14.57
C VAL A 90 11.27 5.10 -16.01
N GLY A 91 10.67 3.98 -16.44
CA GLY A 91 10.73 3.52 -17.83
C GLY A 91 10.24 4.59 -18.81
N ASP A 92 9.04 5.12 -18.58
CA ASP A 92 8.44 6.18 -19.39
C ASP A 92 9.35 7.43 -19.45
N ALA A 93 9.94 7.83 -18.31
CA ALA A 93 10.84 8.98 -18.26
C ALA A 93 12.14 8.75 -19.06
N LEU A 94 12.67 7.53 -19.06
CA LEU A 94 13.85 7.18 -19.86
C LEU A 94 13.51 7.16 -21.36
N ASP A 95 12.35 6.63 -21.72
CA ASP A 95 11.86 6.62 -23.10
C ASP A 95 11.65 8.06 -23.59
N ASP A 96 10.97 8.91 -22.82
CA ASP A 96 10.79 10.33 -23.12
C ASP A 96 12.11 11.10 -23.28
N ALA A 97 13.10 10.81 -22.42
CA ALA A 97 14.42 11.41 -22.52
C ALA A 97 15.13 11.00 -23.82
N SER A 98 15.00 9.73 -24.22
CA SER A 98 15.57 9.20 -25.46
C SER A 98 14.91 9.81 -26.72
N ILE A 99 13.58 9.99 -26.67
CA ILE A 99 12.82 10.69 -27.71
C ILE A 99 13.29 12.14 -27.81
N THR A 100 13.36 12.86 -26.69
CA THR A 100 13.82 14.25 -26.62
C THR A 100 15.22 14.40 -27.24
N ALA A 101 16.16 13.52 -26.88
CA ALA A 101 17.50 13.53 -27.43
C ALA A 101 17.50 13.28 -28.95
N SER A 102 16.68 12.35 -29.41
CA SER A 102 16.55 12.01 -30.83
C SER A 102 15.96 13.17 -31.65
N VAL A 103 14.92 13.83 -31.15
CA VAL A 103 14.33 15.02 -31.78
C VAL A 103 15.35 16.15 -31.81
N LYS A 104 16.01 16.47 -30.69
CA LYS A 104 17.06 17.51 -30.64
C LYS A 104 18.18 17.23 -31.64
N ALA A 105 18.61 15.97 -31.75
CA ALA A 105 19.61 15.57 -32.75
C ALA A 105 19.11 15.72 -34.18
N GLY A 106 17.84 15.41 -34.46
CA GLY A 106 17.21 15.63 -35.76
C GLY A 106 17.17 17.12 -36.14
N LEU A 107 16.74 17.98 -35.21
CA LEU A 107 16.72 19.43 -35.41
C LEU A 107 18.13 19.99 -35.63
N ALA A 108 19.13 19.51 -34.89
CA ALA A 108 20.51 19.92 -35.04
C ALA A 108 21.16 19.50 -36.38
N LYS A 109 20.63 18.44 -37.02
CA LYS A 109 21.09 17.98 -38.34
C LYS A 109 20.43 18.76 -39.49
N ASP A 110 19.32 19.44 -39.25
CA ASP A 110 18.65 20.23 -40.28
C ASP A 110 19.34 21.60 -40.41
N PRO A 111 19.83 21.97 -41.62
CA PRO A 111 20.58 23.22 -41.81
C PRO A 111 19.74 24.47 -41.51
N ASP A 112 18.42 24.42 -41.69
CA ASP A 112 17.52 25.56 -41.47
C ASP A 112 17.11 25.71 -39.99
N LEU A 113 17.31 24.66 -39.18
CA LEU A 113 16.87 24.60 -37.78
C LEU A 113 18.03 24.53 -36.77
N SER A 114 19.21 24.05 -37.20
CA SER A 114 20.39 23.86 -36.35
C SER A 114 20.87 25.11 -35.62
N ALA A 115 20.67 26.30 -36.21
CA ALA A 115 21.04 27.57 -35.60
C ALA A 115 19.94 28.16 -34.68
N LEU A 116 18.75 27.55 -34.67
CA LEU A 116 17.61 28.03 -33.90
C LEU A 116 17.65 27.50 -32.47
N LYS A 117 17.33 28.36 -31.50
CA LYS A 117 17.16 27.97 -30.10
C LYS A 117 15.77 27.36 -29.89
N ILE A 118 15.61 26.10 -30.29
CA ILE A 118 14.38 25.33 -30.09
C ILE A 118 14.52 24.48 -28.83
N ASP A 119 13.66 24.76 -27.86
CA ASP A 119 13.44 23.93 -26.70
C ASP A 119 12.52 22.76 -27.05
N VAL A 120 12.93 21.57 -26.62
CA VAL A 120 12.23 20.31 -26.86
C VAL A 120 12.03 19.66 -25.51
N ASP A 121 10.77 19.39 -25.18
CA ASP A 121 10.35 18.66 -24.00
C ASP A 121 9.46 17.50 -24.44
N THR A 122 9.58 16.34 -23.78
CA THR A 122 8.75 15.17 -24.09
C THR A 122 8.11 14.65 -22.82
N LYS A 123 6.81 14.37 -22.88
CA LYS A 123 6.02 13.79 -21.80
C LYS A 123 5.10 12.71 -22.35
N ASN A 124 5.26 11.48 -21.88
CA ASN A 124 4.48 10.31 -22.27
C ASN A 124 4.36 10.19 -23.81
N GLY A 125 5.49 10.32 -24.51
CA GLY A 125 5.59 10.28 -25.97
C GLY A 125 5.06 11.51 -26.71
N THR A 126 4.52 12.51 -26.02
CA THR A 126 4.10 13.78 -26.64
C THR A 126 5.24 14.79 -26.58
N VAL A 127 5.70 15.22 -27.76
CA VAL A 127 6.80 16.18 -27.91
C VAL A 127 6.24 17.60 -27.99
N THR A 128 6.76 18.50 -27.17
CA THR A 128 6.46 19.92 -27.19
C THR A 128 7.65 20.70 -27.73
N LEU A 129 7.43 21.49 -28.79
CA LEU A 129 8.44 22.34 -29.41
C LEU A 129 8.18 23.80 -29.05
N GLN A 130 9.16 24.49 -28.48
CA GLN A 130 9.07 25.89 -28.04
C GLN A 130 10.28 26.69 -28.52
N GLY A 131 10.08 27.98 -28.80
CA GLY A 131 11.15 28.86 -29.27
C GLY A 131 10.78 29.68 -30.52
N PRO A 132 11.73 30.50 -31.02
CA PRO A 132 11.55 31.27 -32.24
C PRO A 132 11.76 30.42 -33.50
N ALA A 133 10.95 30.68 -34.53
CA ALA A 133 11.13 30.15 -35.87
C ALA A 133 11.10 31.30 -36.89
N PRO A 134 12.08 31.41 -37.80
CA PRO A 134 12.16 32.55 -38.73
C PRO A 134 11.07 32.52 -39.80
N THR A 135 10.48 31.36 -40.09
CA THR A 135 9.42 31.20 -41.10
C THR A 135 8.42 30.14 -40.67
N ALA A 136 7.22 30.20 -41.28
CA ALA A 136 6.24 29.13 -41.14
C ALA A 136 6.78 27.78 -41.65
N ALA A 137 7.58 27.79 -42.71
CA ALA A 137 8.21 26.59 -43.24
C ALA A 137 9.19 25.94 -42.23
N ALA A 138 9.99 26.75 -41.52
CA ALA A 138 10.86 26.26 -40.45
C ALA A 138 10.04 25.65 -39.29
N LYS A 139 8.94 26.30 -38.92
CA LYS A 139 8.00 25.78 -37.93
C LYS A 139 7.42 24.41 -38.33
N ASP A 140 7.02 24.25 -39.59
CA ASP A 140 6.46 23.00 -40.11
C ASP A 140 7.52 21.89 -40.24
N ARG A 141 8.73 22.23 -40.70
CA ARG A 141 9.88 21.32 -40.74
C ARG A 141 10.23 20.76 -39.36
N ALA A 142 10.28 21.61 -38.34
CA ALA A 142 10.54 21.17 -36.97
C ALA A 142 9.47 20.17 -36.46
N ALA A 143 8.20 20.42 -36.78
CA ALA A 143 7.14 19.48 -36.44
C ALA A 143 7.22 18.17 -37.22
N ALA A 144 7.64 18.19 -38.48
CA ALA A 144 7.86 16.98 -39.27
C ALA A 144 8.96 16.10 -38.67
N ILE A 145 10.12 16.68 -38.32
CA ILE A 145 11.22 15.96 -37.67
C ILE A 145 10.80 15.33 -36.34
N ALA A 146 10.03 16.08 -35.53
CA ALA A 146 9.50 15.55 -34.28
C ALA A 146 8.56 14.35 -34.52
N ARG A 147 7.65 14.44 -35.51
CA ARG A 147 6.73 13.33 -35.83
C ARG A 147 7.41 12.09 -36.37
N ASP A 148 8.49 12.25 -37.13
CA ASP A 148 9.25 11.14 -37.70
C ASP A 148 10.13 10.41 -36.66
N THR A 149 10.28 10.99 -35.47
CA THR A 149 11.06 10.36 -34.40
C THR A 149 10.31 9.17 -33.82
N LYS A 150 10.98 8.01 -33.74
CA LYS A 150 10.40 6.78 -33.20
C LYS A 150 9.95 6.97 -31.75
N GLY A 151 8.74 6.50 -31.44
CA GLY A 151 8.16 6.58 -30.09
C GLY A 151 7.30 7.82 -29.85
N VAL A 152 7.28 8.77 -30.79
CA VAL A 152 6.43 9.96 -30.69
C VAL A 152 4.98 9.58 -30.97
N THR A 153 4.10 9.94 -30.04
CA THR A 153 2.64 9.71 -30.12
C THR A 153 1.87 10.98 -30.45
N GLY A 154 2.47 12.15 -30.16
CA GLY A 154 1.88 13.46 -30.40
C GLY A 154 2.93 14.55 -30.50
N VAL A 155 2.60 15.63 -31.20
CA VAL A 155 3.47 16.81 -31.32
C VAL A 155 2.68 18.08 -31.08
N ALA A 156 3.06 18.82 -30.04
CA ALA A 156 2.59 20.16 -29.73
C ALA A 156 3.60 21.21 -30.24
N ASN A 157 3.28 21.84 -31.37
CA ASN A 157 4.17 22.83 -31.98
C ASN A 157 3.80 24.26 -31.55
N LEU A 158 4.53 24.77 -30.56
CA LEU A 158 4.34 26.10 -29.97
C LEU A 158 5.39 27.11 -30.45
N LEU A 159 6.09 26.82 -31.56
CA LEU A 159 7.05 27.74 -32.15
C LEU A 159 6.35 29.03 -32.63
N LYS A 160 7.01 30.16 -32.38
CA LYS A 160 6.53 31.50 -32.75
C LYS A 160 7.25 31.95 -34.02
N VAL A 161 6.48 32.24 -35.06
CA VAL A 161 6.99 32.80 -36.32
C VAL A 161 7.17 34.30 -36.16
N GLY A 162 8.34 34.83 -36.51
CA GLY A 162 8.65 36.25 -36.42
C GLY A 162 9.96 36.62 -37.10
#